data_AF-A0AAV7CWE2-F1
#
_entry.id   AF-A0AAV7CWE2-F1
#
_cell.length_a   1.000
_cell.length_b   1.000
_cell.length_c   1.000
_cell.angle_alpha   90.00
_cell.angle_beta   90.00
_cell.angle_gamma   90.00
#
_symmetry.space_group_name_H-M   'P 1'
#
loop_
_entity.id
_entity.type
_entity.pdbx_description
1 polymer ?
#
loop_
_entity_poly.entity_id
_entity_poly.type
_entity_poly.pdbx_seq_one_letter_code
_entity_poly.pdbx_strand_id
1 'polypeptide(L)'
;MGFVNTTSDLLKLSPDLLLKGLCFRTITAGKQVFKKPCKKSECETRRDCLAKTVYARLFDWLVTEINKSIICESGKWDHFIGKTFL
;
A
#
# COMPACT_ATOMS: atom_id res chain seq x y z
N MET A 1 -16.88 -15.57 -1.25
CA MET A 1 -16.92 -14.29 -0.49
C MET A 1 -15.76 -14.12 0.51
N GLY A 2 -14.79 -15.05 0.63
CA GLY A 2 -13.77 -14.98 1.70
C GLY A 2 -12.62 -13.98 1.50
N PHE A 3 -12.19 -13.72 0.25
CA PHE A 3 -10.99 -12.91 -0.02
C PHE A 3 -11.06 -11.48 0.52
N VAL A 4 -12.23 -10.83 0.39
CA VAL A 4 -12.42 -9.45 0.86
C VAL A 4 -12.35 -9.41 2.38
N ASN A 5 -12.93 -10.37 3.09
CA ASN A 5 -12.88 -10.42 4.55
C ASN A 5 -11.45 -10.62 5.05
N THR A 6 -10.75 -11.63 4.54
CA THR A 6 -9.35 -11.92 4.93
C THR A 6 -8.43 -10.74 4.67
N THR A 7 -8.56 -10.09 3.51
CA THR A 7 -7.74 -8.92 3.17
C THR A 7 -8.09 -7.72 4.05
N SER A 8 -9.38 -7.54 4.36
CA SER A 8 -9.84 -6.48 5.24
C SER A 8 -9.32 -6.65 6.66
N ASP A 9 -9.32 -7.88 7.17
CA ASP A 9 -8.79 -8.23 8.50
C ASP A 9 -7.28 -7.97 8.55
N LEU A 10 -6.55 -8.39 7.52
CA LEU A 10 -5.10 -8.18 7.42
C LEU A 10 -4.73 -6.70 7.36
N LEU A 11 -5.46 -5.91 6.57
CA LEU A 11 -5.23 -4.47 6.41
C LEU A 11 -5.88 -3.63 7.52
N LYS A 12 -6.62 -4.26 8.45
CA LYS A 12 -7.44 -3.60 9.48
C LYS A 12 -8.38 -2.54 8.90
N LEU A 13 -9.03 -2.87 7.80
CA LEU A 13 -10.01 -2.03 7.13
C LEU A 13 -11.43 -2.61 7.29
N SER A 14 -12.44 -1.83 6.93
CA SER A 14 -13.81 -2.34 6.76
C SER A 14 -13.95 -3.04 5.41
N PRO A 15 -14.58 -4.24 5.35
CA PRO A 15 -14.73 -4.98 4.10
C PRO A 15 -15.59 -4.21 3.08
N ASP A 16 -16.56 -3.42 3.54
CA ASP A 16 -17.36 -2.55 2.70
C ASP A 16 -16.53 -1.44 2.05
N LEU A 17 -15.57 -0.89 2.79
CA LEU A 17 -14.68 0.15 2.30
C LEU A 17 -13.73 -0.41 1.24
N LEU A 18 -13.16 -1.59 1.50
CA LEU A 18 -12.31 -2.31 0.54
C LEU A 18 -13.09 -2.64 -0.75
N LEU A 19 -14.30 -3.20 -0.61
CA LEU A 19 -15.16 -3.52 -1.74
C LEU A 19 -15.53 -2.26 -2.54
N LYS A 20 -15.92 -1.18 -1.86
CA LYS A 20 -16.28 0.09 -2.51
C LYS A 20 -15.08 0.71 -3.23
N GLY A 21 -13.89 0.69 -2.64
CA GLY A 21 -12.68 1.23 -3.26
C GLY A 21 -12.24 0.46 -4.51
N LEU A 22 -12.36 -0.87 -4.48
CA LEU A 22 -11.97 -1.73 -5.60
C LEU A 22 -13.01 -1.73 -6.72
N CYS A 23 -14.30 -1.78 -6.38
CA CYS A 23 -15.37 -2.03 -7.34
C CYS A 23 -16.13 -0.78 -7.78
N PHE A 24 -16.01 0.36 -7.09
CA PHE A 24 -16.76 1.57 -7.43
C PHE A 24 -15.81 2.74 -7.64
N ARG A 25 -16.13 3.58 -8.62
CA ARG A 25 -15.48 4.87 -8.83
C ARG A 25 -16.43 5.98 -8.49
N THR A 26 -15.92 6.96 -7.77
CA THR A 26 -16.65 8.18 -7.46
C THR A 26 -16.46 9.16 -8.61
N ILE A 27 -17.55 9.60 -9.21
CA ILE A 27 -17.59 10.61 -10.27
C ILE A 27 -18.25 11.85 -9.68
N THR A 28 -17.49 12.92 -9.55
CA THR A 28 -18.02 14.21 -9.12
C THR A 28 -18.37 15.04 -10.35
N ALA A 29 -19.64 15.43 -10.49
CA ALA A 29 -20.13 16.29 -11.56
C ALA A 29 -20.77 17.52 -10.94
N GLY A 30 -20.08 18.67 -11.01
CA GLY A 30 -20.51 19.89 -10.33
C GLY A 30 -20.61 19.69 -8.81
N LYS A 31 -21.82 19.87 -8.25
CA LYS A 31 -22.11 19.66 -6.82
C LYS A 31 -22.55 18.23 -6.47
N GLN A 32 -22.68 17.33 -7.44
CA GLN A 32 -23.20 15.98 -7.21
C GLN A 32 -22.10 14.92 -7.29
N VAL A 33 -22.17 13.93 -6.40
CA VAL A 33 -21.22 12.82 -6.30
C VAL A 33 -21.94 11.52 -6.65
N PHE A 34 -21.60 10.91 -7.78
CA PHE A 34 -22.16 9.65 -8.25
C PHE A 34 -21.17 8.50 -8.06
N LYS A 35 -21.66 7.33 -7.65
CA LYS A 35 -20.84 6.11 -7.57
C LYS A 35 -21.18 5.20 -8.74
N LYS A 36 -20.21 4.98 -9.62
CA LYS A 36 -20.36 4.10 -10.79
C LYS A 36 -19.62 2.78 -10.53
N PRO A 37 -20.25 1.62 -10.75
CA PRO A 37 -19.57 0.33 -10.74
C PRO A 37 -18.45 0.31 -11.80
N CYS A 38 -17.29 -0.21 -11.44
CA CYS A 38 -16.15 -0.36 -12.33
C CYS A 38 -16.30 -1.63 -13.17
N LYS A 39 -15.65 -1.64 -14.35
CA LYS A 39 -15.55 -2.87 -15.14
C LYS A 39 -14.64 -3.87 -14.43
N LYS A 40 -14.84 -5.17 -14.66
CA LYS A 40 -14.05 -6.25 -14.03
C LYS A 40 -12.53 -6.02 -14.18
N SER A 41 -12.06 -5.67 -15.38
CA SER A 41 -10.64 -5.40 -15.64
C SER A 41 -10.08 -4.22 -14.85
N GLU A 42 -10.90 -3.19 -14.61
CA GLU A 42 -10.53 -2.04 -13.79
C GLU A 42 -10.44 -2.44 -12.31
N CYS A 43 -11.38 -3.26 -11.82
CA CYS A 43 -11.33 -3.81 -10.46
C CYS A 43 -10.08 -4.68 -10.24
N GLU A 44 -9.73 -5.52 -11.22
CA GLU A 44 -8.52 -6.37 -11.19
C GLU A 44 -7.26 -5.51 -11.14
N THR A 45 -7.17 -4.49 -12.02
CA THR A 45 -6.05 -3.55 -12.03
C THR A 45 -5.89 -2.83 -10.69
N ARG A 46 -7.00 -2.40 -10.07
CA ARG A 46 -6.99 -1.75 -8.75
C ARG A 46 -6.53 -2.68 -7.65
N ARG A 47 -6.96 -3.95 -7.67
CA ARG A 47 -6.50 -4.97 -6.71
C ARG A 47 -5.00 -5.19 -6.83
N ASP A 48 -4.49 -5.32 -8.05
CA ASP A 48 -3.07 -5.57 -8.29
C ASP A 48 -2.22 -4.35 -7.90
N CYS A 49 -2.72 -3.13 -8.15
CA CYS A 49 -2.10 -1.89 -7.69
C CYS A 49 -2.07 -1.79 -6.16
N LEU A 50 -3.16 -2.15 -5.48
CA LEU A 50 -3.21 -2.23 -4.02
C LEU A 50 -2.16 -3.19 -3.48
N ALA A 51 -2.06 -4.40 -4.05
CA ALA A 51 -1.06 -5.39 -3.64
C ALA A 51 0.37 -4.87 -3.81
N LYS A 52 0.69 -4.27 -4.97
CA LYS A 52 2.00 -3.65 -5.23
C LYS A 52 2.32 -2.54 -4.23
N THR A 53 1.34 -1.71 -3.92
CA THR A 53 1.52 -0.58 -2.98
C THR A 53 1.78 -1.07 -1.56
N VAL A 54 1.03 -2.07 -1.10
CA VAL A 54 1.24 -2.68 0.23
C VAL A 54 2.62 -3.29 0.32
N TYR A 55 3.02 -4.07 -0.69
CA TYR A 55 4.34 -4.69 -0.73
C TYR A 55 5.47 -3.65 -0.74
N ALA A 56 5.38 -2.62 -1.59
CA ALA A 56 6.39 -1.57 -1.66
C ALA A 56 6.57 -0.87 -0.32
N ARG A 57 5.46 -0.49 0.35
CA ARG A 57 5.53 0.15 1.68
C ARG A 57 6.13 -0.77 2.75
N LEU A 58 5.81 -2.06 2.70
CA LEU A 58 6.40 -3.03 3.62
C LEU A 58 7.90 -3.18 3.40
N PHE A 59 8.33 -3.24 2.13
CA PHE A 59 9.74 -3.31 1.77
C PHE A 59 10.51 -2.06 2.22
N ASP A 60 9.97 -0.86 1.93
CA ASP A 60 10.58 0.41 2.33
C ASP A 60 10.71 0.49 3.86
N TRP A 61 9.67 0.07 4.59
CA TRP A 61 9.70 0.00 6.04
C TRP A 61 10.75 -0.99 6.53
N LEU A 62 10.80 -2.20 5.95
CA LEU A 62 11.78 -3.23 6.31
C LEU A 62 13.22 -2.73 6.12
N VAL A 63 13.53 -2.14 4.96
CA VAL A 63 14.85 -1.55 4.68
C VAL A 63 15.18 -0.46 5.69
N THR A 64 14.20 0.38 6.01
CA THR A 64 14.36 1.43 7.02
C THR A 64 14.67 0.87 8.40
N GLU A 65 13.95 -0.17 8.85
CA GLU A 65 14.18 -0.79 10.16
C GLU A 65 15.50 -1.56 10.24
N ILE A 66 15.91 -2.23 9.16
CA ILE A 66 17.23 -2.86 9.06
C ILE A 66 18.32 -1.79 9.17
N ASN A 67 18.21 -0.70 8.41
CA ASN A 67 19.18 0.39 8.45
C ASN A 67 19.26 1.03 9.85
N LYS A 68 18.13 1.23 10.54
CA LYS A 68 18.12 1.71 11.93
C LYS A 68 18.84 0.76 12.88
N SER A 69 18.61 -0.55 12.72
CA SER A 69 19.21 -1.58 13.59
C SER A 69 20.72 -1.71 13.39
N ILE A 70 21.21 -1.49 12.17
CA ILE A 70 22.65 -1.52 11.84
C ILE A 70 23.37 -0.23 12.27
N ILE A 71 22.70 0.92 12.21
CA ILE A 71 23.31 2.23 12.52
C ILE A 71 23.47 2.44 14.04
N CYS A 72 22.94 1.56 14.88
CA CYS A 72 23.07 1.65 16.33
C CYS A 72 24.35 0.96 16.82
N GLU A 73 25.52 1.56 16.56
CA GLU A 73 26.67 1.56 17.49
C GLU A 73 27.82 2.46 16.98
N SER A 74 28.10 3.49 17.78
CA SER A 74 29.28 4.36 17.79
C SER A 74 29.46 5.39 16.67
N GLY A 75 29.79 6.62 17.09
CA GLY A 75 29.83 7.81 16.26
C GLY A 75 31.06 7.93 15.35
N LYS A 76 30.97 8.93 14.46
CA LYS A 76 32.02 9.42 13.54
C LYS A 76 32.51 8.39 12.51
N TRP A 77 32.09 8.57 11.26
CA TRP A 77 32.70 7.93 10.10
C TRP A 77 33.53 8.97 9.34
N ASP A 78 34.85 9.00 9.55
CA ASP A 78 35.75 9.90 8.80
C ASP A 78 36.15 9.35 7.42
N HIS A 79 35.69 8.17 7.01
CA HIS A 79 35.80 7.68 5.63
C HIS A 79 34.56 6.85 5.28
N PHE A 80 33.56 7.49 4.67
CA PHE A 80 32.33 6.83 4.21
C PHE A 80 32.59 6.17 2.86
N ILE A 81 32.86 4.85 2.85
CA ILE A 81 32.76 4.05 1.62
C ILE A 81 31.38 3.42 1.61
N GLY A 82 30.44 4.13 0.99
CA GLY A 82 29.04 3.72 0.93
C GLY A 82 28.88 2.33 0.32
N LYS A 83 28.31 1.42 1.10
CA LYS A 83 27.40 0.39 0.58
C LYS A 83 26.08 0.50 1.33
N THR A 84 25.38 1.59 1.08
CA THR A 84 23.92 1.60 1.27
C THR A 84 23.35 0.65 0.23
N PHE A 85 22.51 -0.29 0.63
CA PHE A 85 21.74 -1.11 -0.31
C PHE A 85 20.78 -0.20 -1.07
N LEU A 86 21.29 0.37 -2.16
CA LEU A 86 20.57 0.98 -3.27
C LEU A 86 21.15 0.37 -4.55
#